data_AF-A0A6J2WW27-F1
#
_entry.id   AF-A0A6J2WW27-F1
#
_cell.length_a   1.000
_cell.length_b   1.000
_cell.length_c   1.000
_cell.angle_alpha   90.00
_cell.angle_beta   90.00
_cell.angle_gamma   90.00
#
_symmetry.space_group_name_H-M   'P 1'
#
loop_
_entity.id
_entity.type
_entity.pdbx_description
1 polymer ?
#
loop_
_entity_poly.entity_id
_entity_poly.type
_entity_poly.pdbx_seq_one_letter_code
_entity_poly.pdbx_strand_id
1 'polypeptide(L)'
;MSLVVCRRFWITQKALNQTRSISYGGSCLRQQAAESAGEGNKGIVESTEEFKFVERLIPPSRIPPPPKYDGPSPSGWIPPSEVTPALPYMIRRSRMHNVPVYTDIKHGSRKMTVLRKVEGDIWALEKDVKEYLKELTGRELATQVNEVSMTIRIKGVFDKELKDWLLKKGF
;
A
#
# COMPACT_ATOMS: atom_id res chain seq x y z
N MET A 1 -12.52 -48.56 -46.52
CA MET A 1 -13.80 -48.17 -45.88
C MET A 1 -13.51 -47.01 -44.95
N SER A 2 -13.49 -45.79 -45.49
CA SER A 2 -14.54 -44.75 -45.38
C SER A 2 -14.57 -44.03 -44.02
N LEU A 3 -13.98 -42.82 -44.04
CA LEU A 3 -14.41 -41.52 -43.48
C LEU A 3 -15.42 -41.51 -42.32
N VAL A 4 -15.18 -40.69 -41.27
CA VAL A 4 -15.82 -39.37 -41.07
C VAL A 4 -15.00 -38.52 -40.08
N VAL A 5 -14.78 -37.27 -40.49
CA VAL A 5 -14.19 -36.12 -39.78
C VAL A 5 -15.22 -35.53 -38.80
N CYS A 6 -14.81 -35.15 -37.58
CA CYS A 6 -15.57 -34.17 -36.81
C CYS A 6 -14.63 -33.06 -36.28
N ARG A 7 -14.68 -31.91 -36.96
CA ARG A 7 -14.03 -30.66 -36.55
C ARG A 7 -14.81 -30.05 -35.40
N ARG A 8 -14.14 -29.73 -34.28
CA ARG A 8 -14.70 -28.82 -33.28
C ARG A 8 -13.99 -27.48 -33.37
N PHE A 9 -14.73 -26.53 -33.89
CA PHE A 9 -14.37 -25.16 -34.18
C PHE A 9 -14.85 -24.30 -33.01
N TRP A 10 -13.96 -23.69 -32.23
CA TRP A 10 -14.34 -22.65 -31.25
C TRP A 10 -13.42 -21.43 -31.41
N ILE A 11 -13.83 -20.61 -32.38
CA ILE A 11 -13.94 -19.16 -32.38
C ILE A 11 -13.00 -18.41 -31.41
N THR A 12 -11.96 -17.83 -31.99
CA THR A 12 -11.18 -16.71 -31.45
C THR A 12 -12.05 -15.47 -31.32
N GLN A 13 -12.27 -14.94 -30.11
CA GLN A 13 -12.82 -13.59 -29.94
C GLN A 13 -11.72 -12.56 -30.18
N LYS A 14 -11.78 -11.88 -31.34
CA LYS A 14 -11.05 -10.64 -31.58
C LYS A 14 -11.67 -9.55 -30.71
N ALA A 15 -10.87 -8.97 -29.81
CA ALA A 15 -11.20 -7.72 -29.15
C ALA A 15 -11.25 -6.60 -30.20
N LEU A 16 -12.46 -6.15 -30.56
CA LEU A 16 -12.68 -4.92 -31.28
C LEU A 16 -12.57 -3.76 -30.28
N ASN A 17 -11.45 -3.05 -30.35
CA ASN A 17 -11.30 -1.72 -29.74
C ASN A 17 -12.28 -0.76 -30.45
N GLN A 18 -13.47 -0.58 -29.88
CA GLN A 18 -14.35 0.51 -30.23
C GLN A 18 -13.95 1.74 -29.43
N THR A 19 -13.11 2.57 -30.03
CA THR A 19 -12.94 3.96 -29.61
C THR A 19 -14.29 4.68 -29.80
N ARG A 20 -15.05 4.85 -28.71
CA ARG A 20 -16.18 5.78 -28.71
C ARG A 20 -15.61 7.19 -28.72
N SER A 21 -15.66 7.84 -29.88
CA SER A 21 -15.45 9.27 -30.02
C SER A 21 -16.41 10.01 -29.10
N ILE A 22 -15.87 10.86 -28.23
CA ILE A 22 -16.66 11.84 -27.47
C ILE A 22 -17.19 12.85 -28.49
N SER A 23 -18.49 12.79 -28.79
CA SER A 23 -19.14 13.86 -29.53
C SER A 23 -19.29 15.06 -28.60
N TYR A 24 -18.62 16.16 -28.92
CA TYR A 24 -18.99 17.47 -28.41
C TYR A 24 -20.26 17.92 -29.12
N GLY A 25 -21.39 17.26 -28.81
CA GLY A 25 -22.71 17.76 -29.13
C GLY A 25 -23.07 18.81 -28.10
N GLY A 26 -22.95 20.08 -28.45
CA GLY A 26 -23.46 21.17 -27.63
C GLY A 26 -24.95 20.97 -27.38
N SER A 27 -25.31 20.53 -26.17
CA SER A 27 -26.69 20.56 -25.71
C SER A 27 -27.05 22.02 -25.45
N CYS A 28 -27.65 22.67 -26.44
CA CYS A 28 -28.38 23.91 -26.23
C CYS A 28 -29.50 23.60 -25.23
N LEU A 29 -29.38 24.13 -24.01
CA LEU A 29 -30.44 24.11 -23.00
C LEU A 29 -31.61 24.94 -23.54
N ARG A 30 -32.62 24.25 -24.09
CA ARG A 30 -33.91 24.86 -24.39
C ARG A 30 -34.59 25.16 -23.05
N GLN A 31 -34.47 26.40 -22.56
CA GLN A 31 -35.28 26.89 -21.46
C GLN A 31 -36.73 26.91 -21.90
N GLN A 32 -37.51 25.93 -21.44
CA GLN A 32 -38.96 26.07 -21.36
C GLN A 32 -39.23 26.86 -20.09
N ALA A 33 -39.66 28.12 -20.26
CA ALA A 33 -40.29 28.88 -19.18
C ALA A 33 -41.63 28.19 -18.86
N ALA A 34 -41.69 27.52 -17.73
CA ALA A 34 -42.94 27.02 -17.17
C ALA A 34 -43.41 28.02 -16.10
N GLU A 35 -44.65 28.47 -16.29
CA GLU A 35 -45.36 29.44 -15.47
C GLU A 35 -45.42 29.03 -14.00
N SER A 36 -45.35 30.03 -13.13
CA SER A 36 -45.46 29.92 -11.68
C SER A 36 -46.87 29.47 -11.27
N ALA A 37 -47.06 28.17 -11.06
CA ALA A 37 -48.22 27.61 -10.39
C ALA A 37 -47.83 27.22 -8.94
N GLY A 38 -48.67 27.66 -7.98
CA GLY A 38 -48.51 27.61 -6.52
C GLY A 38 -47.62 26.52 -5.93
N GLU A 39 -46.78 26.92 -4.97
CA GLU A 39 -45.91 26.07 -4.17
C GLU A 39 -46.73 25.19 -3.18
N GLY A 40 -47.52 24.26 -3.72
CA GLY A 40 -48.00 23.11 -2.96
C GLY A 40 -46.84 22.14 -2.74
N ASN A 41 -46.68 21.66 -1.50
CA ASN A 41 -45.68 20.66 -1.13
C ASN A 41 -45.66 19.50 -2.16
N LYS A 42 -44.63 19.46 -3.00
CA LYS A 42 -44.41 18.37 -3.94
C LYS A 42 -44.14 17.12 -3.10
N GLY A 43 -44.94 16.06 -3.28
CA GLY A 43 -44.81 14.83 -2.51
C GLY A 43 -43.38 14.29 -2.55
N ILE A 44 -42.80 14.05 -1.38
CA ILE A 44 -41.46 13.47 -1.25
C ILE A 44 -41.59 11.98 -1.59
N VAL A 45 -40.83 11.52 -2.58
CA VAL A 45 -40.73 10.08 -2.92
C VAL A 45 -39.41 9.57 -2.40
N GLU A 46 -39.45 8.63 -1.46
CA GLU A 46 -38.25 8.04 -0.87
C GLU A 46 -37.77 6.87 -1.74
N SER A 47 -36.54 6.96 -2.27
CA SER A 47 -35.89 5.90 -3.06
C SER A 47 -34.73 5.26 -2.28
N THR A 48 -34.70 3.93 -2.19
CA THR A 48 -33.64 3.21 -1.47
C THR A 48 -32.46 2.83 -2.39
N GLU A 49 -32.70 2.67 -3.70
CA GLU A 49 -31.69 2.17 -4.66
C GLU A 49 -30.48 3.09 -4.84
N GLU A 50 -30.67 4.38 -4.63
CA GLU A 50 -29.63 5.41 -4.79
C GLU A 50 -28.76 5.54 -3.54
N PHE A 51 -29.20 4.99 -2.40
CA PHE A 51 -28.45 5.07 -1.14
C PHE A 51 -27.08 4.37 -1.22
N LYS A 52 -26.91 3.40 -2.14
CA LYS A 52 -25.61 2.76 -2.44
C LYS A 52 -24.50 3.75 -2.82
N PHE A 53 -24.87 4.93 -3.34
CA PHE A 53 -23.89 5.99 -3.66
C PHE A 53 -23.46 6.75 -2.41
N VAL A 54 -24.35 6.90 -1.42
CA VAL A 54 -24.03 7.47 -0.11
C VAL A 54 -23.10 6.53 0.65
N GLU A 55 -23.34 5.22 0.61
CA GLU A 55 -22.48 4.22 1.26
C GLU A 55 -21.03 4.28 0.78
N ARG A 56 -20.79 4.55 -0.52
CA ARG A 56 -19.42 4.70 -1.08
C ARG A 56 -18.68 5.93 -0.57
N LEU A 57 -19.40 6.94 -0.09
CA LEU A 57 -18.81 8.16 0.46
C LEU A 57 -18.39 7.99 1.92
N ILE A 58 -18.90 6.98 2.60
CA ILE A 58 -18.55 6.70 3.99
C ILE A 58 -17.15 6.05 4.03
N PRO A 59 -16.16 6.66 4.70
CA PRO A 59 -14.83 6.08 4.78
C PRO A 59 -14.82 4.85 5.69
N PRO A 60 -14.01 3.82 5.38
CA PRO A 60 -13.85 2.68 6.26
C PRO A 60 -13.14 3.10 7.56
N SER A 61 -13.64 2.65 8.70
CA SER A 61 -13.05 2.95 10.02
C SER A 61 -11.74 2.20 10.25
N ARG A 62 -11.63 0.98 9.72
CA ARG A 62 -10.46 0.10 9.86
C ARG A 62 -9.68 0.05 8.54
N ILE A 63 -8.36 0.01 8.65
CA ILE A 63 -7.49 -0.19 7.48
C ILE A 63 -7.71 -1.60 6.93
N PRO A 64 -7.94 -1.75 5.62
CA PRO A 64 -8.10 -3.04 5.00
C PRO A 64 -6.79 -3.82 5.02
N PRO A 65 -6.83 -5.15 5.16
CA PRO A 65 -5.65 -5.98 4.96
C PRO A 65 -5.15 -5.84 3.51
N PRO A 66 -3.83 -6.00 3.28
CA PRO A 66 -3.29 -5.89 1.94
C PRO A 66 -3.82 -7.04 1.06
N PRO A 67 -4.08 -6.77 -0.23
CA PRO A 67 -4.41 -7.82 -1.20
C PRO A 67 -3.25 -8.82 -1.31
N LYS A 68 -3.61 -10.10 -1.54
CA LYS A 68 -2.62 -11.17 -1.74
C LYS A 68 -2.13 -11.14 -3.18
N TYR A 69 -0.82 -11.01 -3.37
CA TYR A 69 -0.15 -11.10 -4.67
C TYR A 69 1.01 -12.07 -4.56
N ASP A 70 1.28 -12.79 -5.64
CA ASP A 70 2.46 -13.64 -5.78
C ASP A 70 3.66 -12.76 -6.21
N GLY A 71 4.49 -12.36 -5.23
CA GLY A 71 5.71 -11.58 -5.46
C GLY A 71 5.63 -10.10 -5.06
N PRO A 72 6.68 -9.30 -5.37
CA PRO A 72 6.69 -7.88 -5.07
C PRO A 72 5.63 -7.14 -5.89
N SER A 73 4.88 -6.28 -5.22
CA SER A 73 3.94 -5.40 -5.92
C SER A 73 4.69 -4.39 -6.81
N PRO A 74 4.04 -3.79 -7.84
CA PRO A 74 4.68 -2.78 -8.68
C PRO A 74 5.21 -1.55 -7.92
N SER A 75 4.68 -1.28 -6.71
CA SER A 75 5.15 -0.21 -5.83
C SER A 75 6.40 -0.59 -5.01
N GLY A 76 6.87 -1.84 -5.12
CA GLY A 76 7.97 -2.39 -4.32
C GLY A 76 7.56 -2.84 -2.91
N TRP A 77 6.26 -2.86 -2.59
CA TRP A 77 5.80 -3.44 -1.33
C TRP A 77 5.87 -4.97 -1.38
N ILE A 78 6.43 -5.56 -0.32
CA ILE A 78 6.64 -6.99 -0.13
C ILE A 78 6.00 -7.39 1.21
N PRO A 79 5.13 -8.42 1.24
CA PRO A 79 4.56 -8.94 2.47
C PRO A 79 5.65 -9.56 3.36
N PRO A 80 5.48 -9.56 4.69
CA PRO A 80 6.37 -10.29 5.58
C PRO A 80 6.31 -11.81 5.28
N SER A 81 7.38 -12.54 5.59
CA SER A 81 7.40 -14.00 5.49
C SER A 81 6.30 -14.61 6.39
N GLU A 82 5.63 -15.66 5.90
CA GLU A 82 4.63 -16.39 6.71
C GLU A 82 5.28 -17.12 7.89
N VAL A 83 6.53 -17.58 7.70
CA VAL A 83 7.30 -18.26 8.73
C VAL A 83 8.10 -17.22 9.50
N THR A 84 7.88 -17.15 10.82
CA THR A 84 8.68 -16.33 11.72
C THR A 84 10.13 -16.84 11.71
N PRO A 85 11.12 -15.98 11.43
CA PRO A 85 12.51 -16.40 11.45
C PRO A 85 12.91 -16.81 12.88
N ALA A 86 13.74 -17.84 13.00
CA ALA A 86 14.27 -18.32 14.28
C ALA A 86 15.39 -17.38 14.80
N LEU A 87 15.05 -16.11 14.98
CA LEU A 87 15.93 -15.06 15.48
C LEU A 87 15.49 -14.62 16.88
N PRO A 88 16.41 -14.15 17.74
CA PRO A 88 16.08 -13.72 19.11
C PRO A 88 15.29 -12.41 19.15
N TYR A 89 15.10 -11.75 18.01
CA TYR A 89 14.32 -10.54 17.85
C TYR A 89 13.40 -10.63 16.63
N MET A 90 12.33 -9.84 16.67
CA MET A 90 11.36 -9.70 15.59
C MET A 90 11.05 -8.22 15.37
N ILE A 91 10.78 -7.83 14.13
CA ILE A 91 10.39 -6.46 13.80
C ILE A 91 8.97 -6.48 13.26
N ARG A 92 8.08 -5.69 13.87
CA ARG A 92 6.68 -5.61 13.44
C ARG A 92 6.47 -4.58 12.36
N ARG A 93 5.63 -4.93 11.39
CA ARG A 93 5.14 -3.97 10.38
C ARG A 93 4.34 -2.82 11.01
N SER A 94 4.32 -1.70 10.31
CA SER A 94 3.53 -0.53 10.68
C SER A 94 2.03 -0.79 10.52
N ARG A 95 1.19 0.15 10.98
CA ARG A 95 -0.26 0.10 10.77
C ARG A 95 -0.62 0.06 9.28
N MET A 96 0.24 0.61 8.41
CA MET A 96 0.12 0.61 6.96
C MET A 96 0.95 -0.53 6.30
N HIS A 97 1.24 -1.59 7.03
CA HIS A 97 1.98 -2.78 6.55
C HIS A 97 3.42 -2.51 6.02
N ASN A 98 4.03 -1.38 6.38
CA ASN A 98 5.38 -1.01 5.96
C ASN A 98 6.45 -1.34 7.00
N VAL A 99 7.70 -1.50 6.58
CA VAL A 99 8.86 -1.68 7.46
C VAL A 99 9.09 -0.40 8.30
N PRO A 100 9.25 -0.50 9.64
CA PRO A 100 9.29 0.65 10.55
C PRO A 100 10.67 1.34 10.63
N VAL A 101 11.26 1.66 9.46
CA VAL A 101 12.53 2.39 9.33
C VAL A 101 12.25 3.80 8.82
N TYR A 102 12.70 4.80 9.58
CA TYR A 102 12.44 6.22 9.29
C TYR A 102 13.70 7.07 9.45
N THR A 103 13.77 8.17 8.70
CA THR A 103 14.83 9.17 8.87
C THR A 103 14.33 10.26 9.82
N ASP A 104 15.11 10.55 10.86
CA ASP A 104 14.90 11.62 11.83
C ASP A 104 15.93 12.72 11.58
N ILE A 105 15.48 13.90 11.16
CA ILE A 105 16.32 15.07 10.89
C ILE A 105 16.09 16.09 11.99
N LYS A 106 17.13 16.38 12.78
CA LYS A 106 17.12 17.38 13.84
C LYS A 106 18.03 18.54 13.49
N HIS A 107 17.64 19.77 13.87
CA HIS A 107 18.42 20.99 13.67
C HIS A 107 18.94 21.20 12.23
N GLY A 108 18.25 20.63 11.22
CA GLY A 108 18.64 20.65 9.81
C GLY A 108 19.84 19.75 9.44
N SER A 109 20.86 19.69 10.27
CA SER A 109 22.12 18.99 9.97
C SER A 109 22.20 17.57 10.53
N ARG A 110 21.57 17.31 11.68
CA ARG A 110 21.67 16.02 12.37
C ARG A 110 20.69 15.04 11.76
N LYS A 111 21.17 14.21 10.84
CA LYS A 111 20.39 13.13 10.21
C LYS A 111 20.65 11.81 10.92
N MET A 112 19.59 11.13 11.32
CA MET A 112 19.63 9.83 11.97
C MET A 112 18.61 8.90 11.34
N THR A 113 18.87 7.60 11.39
CA THR A 113 17.89 6.59 11.01
C THR A 113 17.36 5.94 12.28
N VAL A 114 16.04 5.81 12.38
CA VAL A 114 15.33 5.28 13.54
C VAL A 114 14.62 4.01 13.11
N LEU A 115 15.00 2.90 13.72
CA LEU A 115 14.31 1.63 13.65
C LEU A 115 13.37 1.51 14.85
N ARG A 116 12.10 1.22 14.60
CA ARG A 116 11.05 1.13 15.62
C ARG A 116 10.40 -0.24 15.62
N LYS A 117 9.59 -0.52 16.66
CA LYS A 117 8.78 -1.73 16.77
C LYS A 117 9.60 -3.02 16.75
N VAL A 118 10.74 -2.98 17.45
CA VAL A 118 11.52 -4.17 17.74
C VAL A 118 10.84 -4.92 18.88
N GLU A 119 10.83 -6.24 18.81
CA GLU A 119 10.39 -7.14 19.88
C GLU A 119 11.51 -8.18 20.10
N GLY A 120 11.67 -8.67 21.33
CA GLY A 120 12.74 -9.60 21.69
C GLY A 120 14.07 -8.92 22.05
N ASP A 121 15.19 -9.59 21.78
CA ASP A 121 16.53 -9.11 22.15
C ASP A 121 17.02 -7.99 21.22
N ILE A 122 16.91 -6.76 21.70
CA ILE A 122 17.33 -5.56 20.97
C ILE A 122 18.85 -5.46 20.80
N TRP A 123 19.64 -6.06 21.70
CA TRP A 123 21.09 -6.02 21.63
C TRP A 123 21.62 -6.92 20.52
N ALA A 124 20.98 -8.08 20.30
CA ALA A 124 21.27 -8.93 19.15
C ALA A 124 20.98 -8.20 17.82
N LEU A 125 19.85 -7.48 17.73
CA LEU A 125 19.54 -6.69 16.54
C LEU A 125 20.56 -5.55 16.33
N GLU A 126 20.98 -4.88 17.40
CA GLU A 126 21.95 -3.81 17.31
C GLU A 126 23.31 -4.28 16.78
N LYS A 127 23.77 -5.45 17.22
CA LYS A 127 25.01 -6.08 16.73
C LYS A 127 24.91 -6.41 15.24
N ASP A 128 23.84 -7.09 14.82
CA ASP A 128 23.61 -7.43 13.42
C ASP A 128 23.54 -6.19 12.52
N VAL A 129 22.90 -5.12 12.99
CA VAL A 129 22.81 -3.85 12.25
C VAL A 129 24.17 -3.16 12.18
N LYS A 130 24.95 -3.18 13.26
CA LYS A 130 26.32 -2.63 13.25
C LYS A 130 27.22 -3.37 12.27
N GLU A 131 27.16 -4.70 12.25
CA GLU A 131 27.93 -5.53 11.33
C GLU A 131 27.59 -5.20 9.88
N TYR A 132 26.30 -5.19 9.53
CA TYR A 132 25.83 -4.84 8.19
C TYR A 132 26.27 -3.43 7.76
N LEU A 133 26.13 -2.43 8.64
CA LEU A 133 26.50 -1.06 8.31
C LEU A 133 28.02 -0.84 8.26
N LYS A 134 28.78 -1.62 9.03
CA LYS A 134 30.25 -1.62 8.99
C LYS A 134 30.75 -2.17 7.66
N GLU A 135 30.11 -3.21 7.12
CA GLU A 135 30.42 -3.73 5.78
C GLU A 135 30.16 -2.69 4.68
N LEU A 136 29.07 -1.93 4.78
CA LEU A 136 28.72 -0.90 3.78
C LEU A 136 29.59 0.37 3.87
N THR A 137 29.83 0.86 5.08
CA THR A 137 30.50 2.16 5.30
C THR A 137 32.01 2.02 5.52
N GLY A 138 32.48 0.82 5.88
CA GLY A 138 33.86 0.55 6.28
C GLY A 138 34.23 1.15 7.65
N ARG A 139 33.26 1.67 8.41
CA ARG A 139 33.45 2.30 9.72
C ARG A 139 32.35 1.87 10.68
N GLU A 140 32.69 1.79 11.96
CA GLU A 140 31.69 1.58 13.00
C GLU A 140 30.88 2.86 13.22
N LEU A 141 29.56 2.71 13.21
CA LEU A 141 28.63 3.81 13.39
C LEU A 141 28.17 3.91 14.84
N ALA A 142 27.97 5.14 15.31
CA ALA A 142 27.38 5.40 16.60
C ALA A 142 25.88 5.04 16.58
N THR A 143 25.51 4.07 17.41
CA THR A 143 24.13 3.62 17.65
C THR A 143 23.69 4.03 19.05
N GLN A 144 22.39 4.20 19.23
CA GLN A 144 21.76 4.38 20.53
C GLN A 144 20.58 3.42 20.62
N VAL A 145 20.62 2.55 21.63
CA VAL A 145 19.53 1.61 21.94
C VAL A 145 18.64 2.23 23.01
N ASN A 146 17.33 2.10 22.84
CA ASN A 146 16.36 2.35 23.90
C ASN A 146 15.50 1.11 24.08
N GLU A 147 15.73 0.41 25.19
CA GLU A 147 15.04 -0.83 25.55
C GLU A 147 13.57 -0.59 25.88
N VAL A 148 13.25 0.48 26.60
CA VAL A 148 11.86 0.77 27.04
C VAL A 148 10.96 1.03 25.84
N SER A 149 11.42 1.86 24.90
CA SER A 149 10.64 2.15 23.69
C SER A 149 10.86 1.16 22.55
N MET A 150 11.78 0.19 22.73
CA MET A 150 12.22 -0.75 21.70
C MET A 150 12.57 -0.07 20.38
N THR A 151 13.48 0.91 20.45
CA THR A 151 13.94 1.67 19.28
C THR A 151 15.45 1.72 19.21
N ILE A 152 15.99 1.64 17.99
CA ILE A 152 17.41 1.85 17.71
C ILE A 152 17.55 3.13 16.89
N ARG A 153 18.45 4.02 17.30
CA ARG A 153 18.83 5.22 16.53
C ARG A 153 20.25 5.06 16.02
N ILE A 154 20.44 5.37 14.75
CA ILE A 154 21.70 5.19 14.04
C ILE A 154 22.10 6.55 13.48
N LYS A 155 23.35 6.96 13.67
CA LYS A 155 23.86 8.21 13.10
C LYS A 155 24.05 8.06 11.59
N GLY A 156 23.38 8.87 10.78
CA GLY A 156 23.42 8.80 9.31
C GLY A 156 22.06 8.48 8.68
N VAL A 157 22.01 8.52 7.35
CA VAL A 157 20.82 8.20 6.54
C VAL A 157 21.05 6.85 5.88
N PHE A 158 20.38 5.83 6.38
CA PHE A 158 20.50 4.43 5.93
C PHE A 158 19.11 3.80 5.76
N ASP A 159 18.14 4.61 5.36
CA ASP A 159 16.73 4.25 5.32
C ASP A 159 16.44 3.16 4.27
N LYS A 160 17.02 3.28 3.07
CA LYS A 160 16.84 2.32 1.98
C LYS A 160 17.56 1.01 2.27
N GLU A 161 18.84 1.10 2.63
CA GLU A 161 19.70 -0.05 2.92
C GLU A 161 19.13 -0.91 4.05
N LEU A 162 18.69 -0.30 5.15
CA LEU A 162 18.08 -1.03 6.25
C LEU A 162 16.72 -1.62 5.88
N LYS A 163 15.91 -0.94 5.06
CA LYS A 163 14.65 -1.53 4.57
C LYS A 163 14.94 -2.77 3.73
N ASP A 164 15.86 -2.68 2.78
CA ASP A 164 16.20 -3.78 1.89
C ASP A 164 16.79 -4.96 2.67
N TRP A 165 17.64 -4.70 3.66
CA TRP A 165 18.20 -5.72 4.54
C TRP A 165 17.12 -6.43 5.37
N LEU A 166 16.19 -5.68 5.95
CA LEU A 166 15.09 -6.25 6.73
C LEU A 166 14.13 -7.07 5.87
N LEU A 167 13.86 -6.61 4.64
CA LEU A 167 13.07 -7.36 3.66
C LEU A 167 13.74 -8.66 3.26
N LYS A 168 15.07 -8.67 3.08
CA LYS A 168 15.85 -9.90 2.82
C LYS A 168 15.80 -10.89 3.97
N LYS A 169 15.76 -10.40 5.22
CA LYS A 169 15.57 -11.24 6.41
C LYS A 169 14.13 -11.77 6.57
N GLY A 170 13.17 -11.23 5.80
CA GLY A 170 11.78 -11.67 5.80
C GLY A 170 10.88 -11.00 6.84
N PHE A 171 11.32 -9.88 7.44
CA PHE A 171 10.54 -9.10 8.41
C PHE A 171 9.55 -8.15 7.76
#